data_AF-A0A4Q4BQN3-F1
#
_entry.id   AF-A0A4Q4BQN3-F1
#
_cell.length_a   1.000
_cell.length_b   1.000
_cell.length_c   1.000
_cell.angle_alpha   90.00
_cell.angle_beta   90.00
_cell.angle_gamma   90.00
#
_symmetry.space_group_name_H-M   'P 1'
#
loop_
_entity.id
_entity.type
_entity.pdbx_description
1 polymer ?
#
loop_
_entity_poly.entity_id
_entity_poly.type
_entity_poly.pdbx_seq_one_letter_code
_entity_poly.pdbx_strand_id
1 'polypeptide(L)' 'MNWLDTIVQGILLGGLYALFAAGLSLVFGIMRLVNLAHGDLIVLAAFLVLLLVSALGLNPFIAAAVALPVMFALGWVLQ' A
#
# COMPACT_ATOMS: atom_id res chain seq x y z
N MET A 1 -32.06 10.07 18.37
CA MET A 1 -30.60 9.90 18.52
C MET A 1 -30.19 10.73 19.72
N ASN A 2 -29.67 10.10 20.78
CA ASN A 2 -29.22 10.84 21.96
C ASN A 2 -27.93 11.59 21.61
N TRP A 3 -27.86 12.87 21.97
CA TRP A 3 -26.69 13.73 21.73
C TRP A 3 -25.39 13.12 22.28
N LEU A 4 -25.52 12.39 23.38
CA LEU A 4 -24.43 11.66 24.02
C LEU A 4 -23.83 10.59 23.09
N ASP A 5 -24.65 9.79 22.41
CA ASP A 5 -24.19 8.78 21.45
C ASP A 5 -23.47 9.42 20.25
N THR A 6 -23.96 10.57 19.78
CA THR A 6 -23.37 11.27 18.64
C THR A 6 -21.98 11.81 18.98
N ILE A 7 -21.81 12.36 20.18
CA ILE A 7 -20.51 12.84 20.68
C ILE A 7 -19.54 11.67 20.85
N VAL A 8 -19.99 10.56 21.46
CA VAL A 8 -19.15 9.37 21.66
C VAL A 8 -18.70 8.80 20.32
N GLN A 9 -19.60 8.64 19.35
CA GLN A 9 -19.24 8.17 18.01
C GLN A 9 -18.28 9.13 17.30
N GLY A 10 -18.48 10.44 17.43
CA GLY A 10 -17.59 11.45 16.84
C GLY A 10 -16.16 11.36 17.40
N ILE A 11 -16.02 11.18 18.71
CA ILE A 11 -14.71 11.00 19.36
C ILE A 11 -14.04 9.70 18.91
N LEU A 12 -14.79 8.59 18.87
CA LEU A 12 -14.25 7.29 18.43
C LEU A 12 -13.80 7.35 16.98
N LEU A 13 -14.59 7.96 16.10
CA LEU A 13 -14.25 8.13 14.68
C LEU A 13 -13.04 9.07 14.51
N GLY A 14 -13.00 10.17 15.26
CA GLY A 14 -11.86 11.08 15.27
C GLY A 14 -10.59 10.40 15.77
N GLY A 15 -10.68 9.56 16.82
CA GLY A 15 -9.58 8.77 17.34
C GLY A 15 -9.06 7.74 16.33
N LEU A 16 -9.95 7.09 15.57
CA LEU A 16 -9.58 6.19 14.47
C LEU A 16 -8.78 6.93 13.39
N TYR A 17 -9.25 8.10 12.96
CA TYR A 17 -8.53 8.91 11.97
C TYR A 17 -7.19 9.45 12.50
N ALA A 18 -7.14 9.84 13.78
CA ALA A 18 -5.89 10.24 14.43
C ALA A 18 -4.87 9.10 14.47
N LEU A 19 -5.30 7.86 14.75
CA LEU A 19 -4.44 6.67 14.72
C LEU A 19 -3.89 6.41 13.32
N PHE A 20 -4.71 6.50 12.28
CA PHE A 20 -4.24 6.35 10.90
C PHE A 20 -3.21 7.41 10.52
N ALA A 21 -3.48 8.68 10.85
CA ALA A 21 -2.54 9.78 10.60
C ALA A 21 -1.24 9.61 11.39
N ALA A 22 -1.31 9.19 12.65
CA ALA A 22 -0.15 8.93 13.49
C ALA A 22 0.71 7.77 12.94
N GLY A 23 0.09 6.70 12.45
CA GLY A 23 0.79 5.59 11.79
C GLY A 23 1.55 6.04 10.54
N LEU A 24 0.89 6.82 9.67
CA LEU A 24 1.51 7.37 8.47
C LEU A 24 2.65 8.36 8.82
N SER A 25 2.43 9.20 9.83
CA SER A 25 3.43 10.14 10.35
C SER A 25 4.63 9.43 10.97
N LEU A 26 4.44 8.32 11.68
CA LEU A 26 5.54 7.50 12.21
C LEU A 26 6.37 6.86 11.10
N VAL A 27 5.71 6.32 10.07
CA VAL A 27 6.37 5.72 8.91
C VAL A 27 7.27 6.75 8.22
N PHE A 28 6.78 7.95 7.93
CA PHE A 28 7.58 8.97 7.24
C PHE A 28 8.47 9.81 8.16
N GLY A 29 8.10 9.98 9.43
CA GLY A 29 8.79 10.82 10.41
C GLY A 29 10.04 10.18 10.99
N ILE A 30 10.07 8.85 11.16
CA ILE A 30 11.27 8.13 11.62
C ILE A 30 12.20 7.81 10.44
N MET A 31 11.65 7.44 9.28
CA MET A 31 12.46 6.92 8.17
C MET A 31 13.41 7.96 7.53
N ARG A 32 13.26 9.28 7.76
CA ARG A 32 14.08 10.39 7.21
C ARG A 32 14.25 10.45 5.68
N LEU A 33 13.97 9.37 4.97
CA LEU A 33 14.00 9.17 3.53
C LEU A 33 12.62 8.67 3.13
N VAL A 34 11.86 9.53 2.45
CA VAL A 34 10.66 9.11 1.75
C VAL A 34 11.14 8.30 0.54
N ASN A 35 10.93 6.99 0.55
CA ASN A 35 11.17 6.16 -0.63
C ASN A 35 10.11 6.47 -1.70
N LEU A 36 10.35 7.53 -2.49
CA LEU A 36 9.48 7.96 -3.59
C LEU A 36 9.32 6.86 -4.66
N ALA A 37 10.26 5.91 -4.74
CA ALA A 37 10.18 4.80 -5.68
C ALA A 37 9.12 3.75 -5.29
N HIS A 38 8.55 3.79 -4.08
CA HIS A 38 7.55 2.81 -3.67
C HIS A 38 6.28 2.89 -4.54
N GLY A 39 5.84 4.11 -4.89
CA GLY A 39 4.71 4.30 -5.81
C GLY A 39 5.02 3.80 -7.22
N ASP A 40 6.19 4.15 -7.75
CA ASP A 40 6.62 3.74 -9.09
C ASP A 40 6.79 2.21 -9.20
N LEU A 41 7.31 1.56 -8.16
CA LEU A 41 7.45 0.10 -8.12
C LEU A 41 6.09 -0.62 -8.07
N ILE A 42 5.09 -0.05 -7.40
CA ILE A 42 3.72 -0.59 -7.40
C ILE A 42 3.12 -0.52 -8.81
N VAL A 43 3.29 0.61 -9.50
CA VAL A 43 2.82 0.78 -10.89
C VAL A 43 3.55 -0.19 -11.82
N LEU A 44 4.87 -0.33 -11.67
CA LEU A 44 5.68 -1.28 -12.43
C LEU A 44 5.20 -2.73 -12.21
N ALA A 45 4.90 -3.12 -10.97
CA ALA A 45 4.37 -4.44 -10.66
C ALA A 45 3.03 -4.69 -11.37
N ALA A 46 2.14 -3.69 -11.40
CA ALA A 46 0.86 -3.79 -12.10
C ALA A 46 1.05 -3.97 -13.61
N PHE A 47 1.96 -3.22 -14.24
CA PHE A 47 2.30 -3.39 -15.66
C PHE A 47 2.95 -4.74 -15.94
N LEU A 48 3.79 -5.25 -15.04
CA LEU A 48 4.40 -6.56 -15.17
C LEU A 48 3.33 -7.66 -15.17
N VAL A 49 2.35 -7.60 -14.25
CA VAL A 49 1.20 -8.51 -14.25
C VAL A 49 0.39 -8.37 -15.54
N LEU A 50 0.09 -7.15 -15.99
CA LEU A 50 -0.62 -6.91 -17.25
C LEU A 50 0.11 -7.51 -18.45
N LEU A 51 1.44 -7.39 -18.50
CA LEU A 51 2.28 -7.95 -19.55
C LEU A 51 2.27 -9.48 -19.51
N LEU A 52 2.40 -10.08 -18.33
CA LEU A 52 2.33 -11.53 -18.16
C LEU A 52 0.96 -12.10 -18.59
N VAL A 53 -0.13 -11.40 -18.28
CA VAL A 53 -1.48 -11.80 -18.69
C VAL A 53 -1.67 -11.63 -20.20
N SER A 54 -1.25 -10.48 -20.78
CA SER A 54 -1.50 -10.16 -22.19
C SER A 54 -0.57 -10.90 -23.16
N ALA A 55 0.71 -11.08 -22.81
CA ALA A 55 1.70 -11.72 -23.67
C ALA A 55 1.74 -13.25 -23.52
N LEU A 56 1.57 -13.77 -22.30
CA LEU A 56 1.65 -15.22 -22.03
C LEU A 56 0.27 -15.87 -21.80
N GLY A 57 -0.82 -15.09 -21.81
CA GLY A 57 -2.17 -15.61 -21.57
C GLY A 57 -2.35 -16.18 -20.15
N LEU A 58 -1.47 -15.79 -19.20
CA LEU A 58 -1.52 -16.31 -17.84
C LEU A 58 -2.76 -15.82 -17.11
N ASN A 59 -3.30 -16.66 -16.24
CA ASN A 59 -4.33 -16.22 -15.30
C ASN A 59 -3.76 -15.10 -14.40
N PRO A 60 -4.50 -14.01 -14.14
CA PRO A 60 -4.06 -12.91 -13.29
C PRO A 60 -3.47 -13.33 -11.94
N PHE A 61 -4.00 -14.39 -11.31
CA PHE A 61 -3.47 -14.89 -10.04
C PHE A 61 -2.10 -15.54 -10.18
N ILE A 62 -1.87 -16.27 -11.27
CA ILE A 62 -0.57 -16.90 -11.56
C ILE A 62 0.45 -15.83 -11.94
N ALA A 63 0.05 -14.87 -12.77
CA ALA A 63 0.88 -13.72 -13.12
C ALA A 63 1.30 -12.92 -11.87
N ALA A 64 0.37 -12.68 -10.93
CA ALA A 64 0.66 -12.02 -9.66
C ALA A 64 1.63 -12.86 -8.79
N ALA A 65 1.43 -14.18 -8.71
CA ALA A 65 2.32 -15.06 -7.96
C ALA A 65 3.77 -15.07 -8.50
N VAL A 66 3.96 -14.85 -9.81
CA VAL A 66 5.28 -14.70 -10.44
C VAL A 66 5.83 -13.28 -10.26
N ALA A 67 4.98 -12.25 -10.40
CA ALA A 67 5.40 -10.85 -10.24
C ALA A 67 5.89 -10.55 -8.83
N LEU A 68 5.31 -11.19 -7.80
CA LEU A 68 5.60 -10.95 -6.40
C LEU A 68 7.08 -11.21 -6.02
N PRO A 69 7.68 -12.40 -6.29
CA PRO A 69 9.09 -12.63 -6.01
C PRO A 69 10.02 -11.76 -6.87
N VAL A 70 9.66 -11.46 -8.12
CA VAL A 70 10.45 -10.59 -9.01
C VAL A 70 10.52 -9.16 -8.48
N MET A 71 9.36 -8.59 -8.13
CA MET A 71 9.28 -7.23 -7.60
C MET A 71 9.86 -7.11 -6.19
N PHE A 72 9.77 -8.17 -5.38
CA PHE A 72 10.45 -8.23 -4.09
C PHE A 72 11.98 -8.19 -4.26
N ALA A 73 12.54 -9.00 -5.15
CA ALA A 73 13.97 -9.00 -5.42
C ALA A 73 14.45 -7.65 -5.98
N LEU A 74 13.68 -7.04 -6.90
CA LEU A 74 13.97 -5.69 -7.41
C LEU A 74 13.95 -4.63 -6.30
N GLY A 75 12.93 -4.64 -5.44
CA GLY A 75 12.83 -3.72 -4.31
C GLY A 75 14.00 -3.89 -3.34
N TRP A 76 14.42 -5.13 -3.05
CA TRP A 76 15.56 -5.43 -2.19
C TRP A 76 16.89 -4.90 -2.75
N VAL A 77 17.08 -4.94 -4.07
CA VAL A 77 18.31 -4.43 -4.70
C VAL A 77 18.35 -2.90 -4.72
N LEU A 78 17.18 -2.25 -4.78
CA LEU A 78 17.06 -0.79 -4.89
C LEU A 78 17.07 -0.05 -3.54
N GLN A 79 16.70 -0.71 -2.44
CA GLN A 79 16.65 -0.15 -1.08
C GLN A 79 17.98 -0.31 -0.33
#